data_AF-A0A498NIR0-F1
#
_entry.id   AF-A0A498NIR0-F1
#
_cell.length_a   1.000
_cell.length_b   1.000
_cell.length_c   1.000
_cell.angle_alpha   90.00
_cell.angle_beta   90.00
_cell.angle_gamma   90.00
#
_symmetry.space_group_name_H-M   'P 1'
#
loop_
_entity.id
_entity.type
_entity.pdbx_description
1 polymer ?
#
loop_
_entity_poly.entity_id
_entity_poly.type
_entity_poly.pdbx_seq_one_letter_code
_entity_poly.pdbx_strand_id
1 'polypeptide(L)'
;MDAVLDEVALEGLDGISIQTLWLRLRSRQPEFGLNLDPLSQQFIWTCVSRTDEIRFYLLPENRRTVTIHDRFVEVDRNTGIHEMRQAEPQDVYPVSVVTDDPTGVQGSCLFFKERVDVSDQIRSADLRALLTLEQVQTRWGERLVMVASQEVRYRALIGPEGNPELKLPDLCYCILERLGRARWQGELQRDLHTRIFRMDAGKMHYLRRKLDRNGLITLQSHVARLPSGAQQHSLLLLLKRFHVDR
;
A
#
# COMPACT_ATOMS: atom_id res chain seq x y z
N MET A 1 11.14 -5.64 13.90
CA MET A 1 10.07 -4.63 13.96
C MET A 1 9.97 -3.88 12.64
N ASP A 2 11.09 -3.49 12.05
CA ASP A 2 11.18 -2.67 10.83
C ASP A 2 10.33 -3.18 9.67
N ALA A 3 10.38 -4.50 9.38
CA ALA A 3 9.54 -5.07 8.33
C ALA A 3 8.03 -4.91 8.60
N VAL A 4 7.59 -5.03 9.86
CA VAL A 4 6.19 -4.81 10.25
C VAL A 4 5.80 -3.36 10.07
N LEU A 5 6.63 -2.43 10.55
CA LEU A 5 6.39 -1.00 10.41
C LEU A 5 6.36 -0.58 8.93
N ASP A 6 7.25 -1.13 8.12
CA ASP A 6 7.31 -0.92 6.68
C ASP A 6 6.03 -1.44 5.99
N GLU A 7 5.51 -2.62 6.36
CA GLU A 7 4.22 -3.09 5.83
C GLU A 7 3.04 -2.17 6.22
N VAL A 8 3.02 -1.67 7.45
CA VAL A 8 2.01 -0.67 7.90
C VAL A 8 2.15 0.63 7.10
N ALA A 9 3.37 1.06 6.84
CA ALA A 9 3.67 2.29 6.12
C ALA A 9 3.25 2.22 4.63
N LEU A 10 3.49 1.09 3.98
CA LEU A 10 3.20 0.87 2.56
C LEU A 10 1.69 0.84 2.23
N GLU A 11 0.83 0.58 3.21
CA GLU A 11 -0.63 0.67 3.03
C GLU A 11 -1.15 2.11 3.06
N GLY A 12 -0.28 3.08 3.31
CA GLY A 12 -0.55 4.50 3.17
C GLY A 12 -1.49 5.05 4.24
N LEU A 13 -2.07 6.21 3.96
CA LEU A 13 -2.96 6.92 4.88
C LEU A 13 -4.25 6.13 5.18
N ASP A 14 -4.68 5.32 4.22
CA ASP A 14 -5.86 4.46 4.35
C ASP A 14 -5.67 3.35 5.40
N GLY A 15 -4.42 3.00 5.71
CA GLY A 15 -4.04 2.07 6.77
C GLY A 15 -4.20 0.59 6.42
N ILE A 16 -3.64 -0.26 7.27
CA ILE A 16 -3.67 -1.72 7.14
C ILE A 16 -4.56 -2.35 8.22
N SER A 17 -5.43 -3.29 7.86
CA SER A 17 -6.13 -4.12 8.86
C SER A 17 -5.20 -5.22 9.41
N ILE A 18 -5.54 -5.80 10.56
CA ILE A 18 -4.75 -6.88 11.18
C ILE A 18 -4.56 -8.06 10.21
N GLN A 19 -5.64 -8.47 9.53
CA GLN A 19 -5.64 -9.60 8.62
C GLN A 19 -4.83 -9.28 7.35
N THR A 20 -4.93 -8.05 6.85
CA THR A 20 -4.10 -7.58 5.73
C THR A 20 -2.63 -7.56 6.11
N LEU A 21 -2.28 -7.17 7.35
CA LEU A 21 -0.90 -7.22 7.84
C LEU A 21 -0.33 -8.64 7.79
N TRP A 22 -1.08 -9.63 8.26
CA TRP A 22 -0.65 -11.04 8.19
C TRP A 22 -0.49 -11.51 6.75
N LEU A 23 -1.42 -11.13 5.86
CA LEU A 23 -1.34 -11.45 4.45
C LEU A 23 -0.07 -10.86 3.80
N ARG A 24 0.25 -9.60 4.10
CA ARG A 24 1.44 -8.91 3.57
C ARG A 24 2.73 -9.49 4.13
N LEU A 25 2.80 -9.77 5.43
CA LEU A 25 4.00 -10.36 6.04
C LEU A 25 4.30 -11.76 5.50
N ARG A 26 3.27 -12.59 5.22
CA ARG A 26 3.44 -13.92 4.59
C ARG A 26 3.91 -13.87 3.14
N SER A 27 3.63 -12.77 2.44
CA SER A 27 3.93 -12.61 1.01
C SER A 27 5.12 -11.67 0.75
N ARG A 28 5.81 -11.24 1.82
CA ARG A 28 6.94 -10.33 1.74
C ARG A 28 8.14 -10.98 1.04
N GLN A 29 8.89 -10.17 0.31
CA GLN A 29 10.18 -10.55 -0.29
C GLN A 29 11.27 -9.56 0.17
N PRO A 30 12.40 -10.00 0.75
CA PRO A 30 12.67 -11.35 1.23
C PRO A 30 11.66 -11.80 2.30
N GLU A 31 11.60 -13.12 2.54
CA GLU A 31 10.68 -13.71 3.50
C GLU A 31 10.88 -13.09 4.90
N PHE A 32 9.77 -12.85 5.61
CA PHE A 32 9.77 -12.20 6.92
C PHE A 32 10.55 -12.99 8.00
N GLY A 33 10.79 -14.28 7.79
CA GLY A 33 11.64 -15.13 8.64
C GLY A 33 11.01 -15.59 9.95
N LEU A 34 9.81 -15.12 10.29
CA LEU A 34 9.03 -15.57 11.45
C LEU A 34 7.73 -16.26 10.98
N ASN A 35 7.46 -17.44 11.53
CA ASN A 35 6.18 -18.11 11.31
C ASN A 35 5.08 -17.30 12.02
N LEU A 36 3.99 -16.99 11.33
CA LEU A 36 2.88 -16.22 11.90
C LEU A 36 1.87 -17.13 12.61
N ASP A 37 2.35 -17.95 13.53
CA ASP A 37 1.50 -18.70 14.47
C ASP A 37 0.87 -17.76 15.52
N PRO A 38 -0.14 -18.20 16.29
CA PRO A 38 -0.86 -17.32 17.23
C PRO A 38 0.04 -16.60 18.25
N LEU A 39 1.10 -17.25 18.75
CA LEU A 39 2.01 -16.62 19.71
C LEU A 39 2.85 -15.53 19.04
N SER A 40 3.36 -15.80 17.84
CA SER A 40 4.09 -14.83 17.04
C SER A 40 3.23 -13.62 16.64
N GLN A 41 1.98 -13.84 16.26
CA GLN A 41 1.04 -12.76 15.95
C GLN A 41 0.75 -11.90 17.18
N GLN A 42 0.53 -12.51 18.36
CA GLN A 42 0.34 -11.79 19.62
C GLN A 42 1.59 -11.00 20.02
N PHE A 43 2.78 -11.55 19.79
CA PHE A 43 4.04 -10.85 20.01
C PHE A 43 4.17 -9.61 19.09
N ILE A 44 3.93 -9.79 17.79
CA ILE A 44 3.95 -8.67 16.81
C ILE A 44 2.92 -7.61 17.19
N TRP A 45 1.70 -8.02 17.55
CA TRP A 45 0.64 -7.12 18.01
C TRP A 45 1.10 -6.28 19.21
N THR A 46 1.78 -6.92 20.17
CA THR A 46 2.33 -6.23 21.34
C THR A 46 3.39 -5.22 20.91
N CYS A 47 4.29 -5.53 19.98
CA CYS A 47 5.26 -4.58 19.46
C CYS A 47 4.59 -3.40 18.73
N VAL A 48 3.64 -3.68 17.84
CA VAL A 48 2.90 -2.67 17.07
C VAL A 48 2.13 -1.73 17.99
N SER A 49 1.45 -2.27 19.00
CA SER A 49 0.72 -1.47 19.99
C SER A 49 1.63 -0.51 20.75
N ARG A 50 2.91 -0.83 20.92
CA ARG A 50 3.87 -0.01 21.66
C ARG A 50 4.67 0.96 20.77
N THR A 51 4.44 0.91 19.45
CA THR A 51 5.13 1.78 18.48
C THR A 51 4.39 3.11 18.40
N ASP A 52 5.03 4.20 18.82
CA ASP A 52 4.45 5.55 18.85
C ASP A 52 4.19 6.11 17.45
N GLU A 53 4.98 5.70 16.46
CA GLU A 53 4.78 6.08 15.05
C GLU A 53 3.56 5.41 14.41
N ILE A 54 2.88 4.48 15.09
CA ILE A 54 1.65 3.86 14.60
C ILE A 54 0.45 4.43 15.37
N ARG A 55 -0.58 4.85 14.65
CA ARG A 55 -1.90 5.19 15.19
C ARG A 55 -2.95 4.19 14.75
N PHE A 56 -3.97 4.04 15.58
CA PHE A 56 -5.06 3.09 15.39
C PHE A 56 -6.36 3.84 15.14
N TYR A 57 -7.02 3.53 14.03
CA TYR A 57 -8.29 4.15 13.67
C TYR A 57 -9.37 3.11 13.47
N LEU A 58 -10.59 3.45 13.87
CA LEU A 58 -11.79 2.68 13.58
C LEU A 58 -12.51 3.28 12.37
N LEU A 59 -12.66 2.49 11.33
CA LEU A 59 -13.43 2.85 10.14
C LEU A 59 -14.96 2.75 10.41
N PRO A 60 -15.78 3.54 9.68
CA PRO A 60 -17.24 3.47 9.79
C PRO A 60 -17.80 2.10 9.34
N GLU A 61 -17.11 1.41 8.44
CA GLU A 61 -17.48 0.10 7.92
C GLU A 61 -16.28 -0.86 7.87
N ASN A 62 -16.56 -2.17 7.75
CA ASN A 62 -15.51 -3.19 7.62
C ASN A 62 -14.69 -2.94 6.36
N ARG A 63 -13.35 -3.02 6.49
CA ARG A 63 -12.49 -3.04 5.33
C ARG A 63 -12.77 -4.29 4.48
N ARG A 64 -12.84 -4.11 3.16
CA ARG A 64 -13.00 -5.23 2.23
C ARG A 64 -11.74 -6.09 2.24
N THR A 65 -11.92 -7.39 2.06
CA THR A 65 -10.81 -8.35 2.02
C THR A 65 -9.85 -8.02 0.88
N VAL A 66 -8.58 -7.88 1.23
CA VAL A 66 -7.49 -7.68 0.27
C VAL A 66 -7.07 -9.03 -0.30
N THR A 67 -6.94 -9.10 -1.62
CA THR A 67 -6.37 -10.25 -2.33
C THR A 67 -5.07 -9.83 -3.01
N ILE A 68 -4.01 -10.61 -2.78
CA ILE A 68 -2.74 -10.41 -3.48
C ILE A 68 -2.84 -11.14 -4.81
N HIS A 69 -2.76 -10.37 -5.90
CA HIS A 69 -2.74 -10.89 -7.25
C HIS A 69 -1.29 -10.93 -7.73
N ASP A 70 -0.85 -12.10 -8.17
CA ASP A 70 0.43 -12.24 -8.85
C ASP A 70 0.22 -12.08 -10.36
N ARG A 71 0.63 -10.92 -10.87
CA ARG A 71 0.57 -10.56 -12.30
C ARG A 71 1.53 -11.40 -13.16
N PHE A 72 2.40 -12.21 -12.56
CA PHE A 72 3.44 -12.92 -13.30
C PHE A 72 3.21 -14.43 -13.42
N VAL A 73 2.15 -14.96 -12.80
CA VAL A 73 1.81 -16.40 -12.88
C VAL A 73 1.40 -16.82 -14.28
N GLU A 74 0.74 -15.93 -15.03
CA GLU A 74 0.20 -16.20 -16.39
C GLU A 74 1.04 -15.57 -17.50
N VAL A 75 2.34 -15.39 -17.25
CA VAL A 75 3.29 -14.96 -18.28
C VAL A 75 3.79 -16.20 -19.02
N ASP A 76 3.58 -16.22 -20.33
CA ASP A 76 4.17 -17.24 -21.20
C ASP A 76 5.71 -17.14 -21.11
N ARG A 77 6.35 -18.21 -20.64
CA ARG A 77 7.81 -18.27 -20.43
C ARG A 77 8.64 -18.12 -21.71
N ASN A 78 8.05 -18.40 -22.87
CA ASN A 78 8.73 -18.31 -24.16
C ASN A 78 8.59 -16.92 -24.79
N THR A 79 7.46 -16.25 -24.56
CA THR A 79 7.16 -14.96 -25.22
C THR A 79 7.22 -13.76 -24.28
N GLY A 80 7.20 -13.96 -22.96
CA GLY A 80 7.10 -12.90 -21.96
C GLY A 80 5.75 -12.16 -21.97
N ILE A 81 4.77 -12.66 -22.72
CA ILE A 81 3.46 -12.01 -22.87
C ILE A 81 2.51 -12.52 -21.79
N HIS A 82 1.85 -11.58 -21.11
CA HIS A 82 0.84 -11.89 -20.10
C HIS A 82 -0.53 -12.12 -20.74
N GLU A 83 -1.23 -13.20 -20.39
CA GLU A 83 -2.62 -13.40 -20.82
C GLU A 83 -3.60 -12.64 -19.90
N MET A 84 -4.41 -11.76 -20.46
CA MET A 84 -5.32 -10.93 -19.66
C MET A 84 -6.60 -11.70 -19.32
N ARG A 85 -6.87 -11.90 -18.01
CA ARG A 85 -8.11 -12.52 -17.52
C ARG A 85 -9.34 -11.68 -17.85
N GLN A 86 -10.48 -12.35 -18.03
CA GLN A 86 -11.77 -11.71 -18.40
C GLN A 86 -12.41 -10.88 -17.27
N ALA A 87 -12.10 -11.17 -16.00
CA ALA A 87 -12.63 -10.43 -14.86
C ALA A 87 -11.48 -9.85 -14.02
N GLU A 88 -11.35 -8.53 -14.02
CA GLU A 88 -10.39 -7.83 -13.18
C GLU A 88 -10.95 -7.61 -11.76
N PRO A 89 -10.13 -7.80 -10.71
CA PRO A 89 -10.59 -7.69 -9.33
C PRO A 89 -11.07 -6.28 -8.98
N GLN A 90 -12.07 -6.22 -8.10
CA GLN A 90 -12.59 -4.95 -7.60
C GLN A 90 -11.52 -4.19 -6.82
N ASP A 91 -11.44 -2.87 -7.03
CA ASP A 91 -10.52 -2.04 -6.28
C ASP A 91 -10.97 -1.88 -4.82
N VAL A 92 -10.14 -2.35 -3.89
CA VAL A 92 -10.37 -2.27 -2.43
C VAL A 92 -9.94 -0.90 -1.88
N TYR A 93 -9.16 -0.13 -2.64
CA TYR A 93 -8.60 1.16 -2.22
C TYR A 93 -9.02 2.26 -3.20
N PRO A 94 -10.28 2.74 -3.13
CA PRO A 94 -10.71 3.86 -3.95
C PRO A 94 -9.86 5.10 -3.65
N VAL A 95 -9.49 5.84 -4.70
CA VAL A 95 -8.72 7.06 -4.55
C VAL A 95 -9.61 8.16 -3.96
N SER A 96 -9.19 8.69 -2.82
CA SER A 96 -9.78 9.83 -2.14
C SER A 96 -8.64 10.66 -1.58
N VAL A 97 -8.13 11.57 -2.42
CA VAL A 97 -6.96 12.39 -2.08
C VAL A 97 -7.35 13.38 -0.99
N VAL A 98 -6.61 13.35 0.11
CA VAL A 98 -6.70 14.38 1.15
C VAL A 98 -5.94 15.60 0.67
N THR A 99 -6.64 16.72 0.52
CA THR A 99 -6.09 18.02 0.14
C THR A 99 -6.33 19.04 1.25
N ASP A 100 -5.43 20.02 1.37
CA ASP A 100 -5.58 21.18 2.26
C ASP A 100 -5.79 20.84 3.73
N ASP A 101 -5.25 19.70 4.20
CA ASP A 101 -5.26 19.35 5.61
C ASP A 101 -4.37 20.33 6.40
N PRO A 102 -4.89 21.04 7.43
CA PRO A 102 -4.13 22.03 8.18
C PRO A 102 -2.91 21.46 8.92
N THR A 103 -2.92 20.15 9.19
CA THR A 103 -1.80 19.45 9.86
C THR A 103 -0.74 18.95 8.87
N GLY A 104 -0.96 19.16 7.57
CA GLY A 104 -0.04 18.77 6.49
C GLY A 104 -0.08 17.28 6.16
N VAL A 105 -1.15 16.57 6.53
CA VAL A 105 -1.28 15.14 6.20
C VAL A 105 -1.47 14.97 4.70
N GLN A 106 -0.65 14.11 4.09
CA GLN A 106 -0.75 13.72 2.69
C GLN A 106 -1.11 12.24 2.56
N GLY A 107 -1.93 11.92 1.56
CA GLY A 107 -2.28 10.55 1.19
C GLY A 107 -3.70 10.42 0.67
N SER A 108 -4.06 9.18 0.35
CA SER A 108 -5.40 8.81 -0.07
C SER A 108 -6.10 8.01 1.03
N CYS A 109 -7.26 8.48 1.48
CA CYS A 109 -8.11 7.75 2.43
C CYS A 109 -9.57 8.17 2.25
N LEU A 110 -10.44 7.18 2.00
CA LEU A 110 -11.87 7.44 1.78
C LEU A 110 -12.55 7.96 3.04
N PHE A 111 -12.24 7.36 4.19
CA PHE A 111 -12.87 7.66 5.48
C PHE A 111 -12.00 8.56 6.36
N PHE A 112 -11.21 9.46 5.76
CA PHE A 112 -10.24 10.27 6.49
C PHE A 112 -10.90 11.10 7.60
N LYS A 113 -12.11 11.62 7.35
CA LYS A 113 -12.84 12.50 8.28
C LYS A 113 -13.78 11.70 9.21
N GLU A 114 -14.18 10.51 8.79
CA GLU A 114 -15.16 9.66 9.46
C GLU A 114 -14.53 8.66 10.42
N ARG A 115 -13.24 8.33 10.23
CA ARG A 115 -12.52 7.40 11.10
C ARG A 115 -12.29 8.01 12.48
N VAL A 116 -12.34 7.16 13.50
CA VAL A 116 -12.14 7.57 14.91
C VAL A 116 -10.79 7.07 15.39
N ASP A 117 -9.95 7.96 15.94
CA ASP A 117 -8.71 7.55 16.60
C ASP A 117 -9.04 6.80 17.89
N VAL A 118 -8.57 5.56 18.00
CA VAL A 118 -8.76 4.69 19.16
C VAL A 118 -7.44 4.27 19.78
N SER A 119 -6.35 4.98 19.48
CA SER A 119 -5.00 4.66 19.98
C SER A 119 -4.96 4.57 21.52
N ASP A 120 -5.67 5.46 22.21
CA ASP A 120 -5.74 5.49 23.68
C ASP A 120 -6.53 4.31 24.29
N GLN A 121 -7.32 3.60 23.47
CA GLN A 121 -7.99 2.35 23.87
C GLN A 121 -7.10 1.13 23.63
N ILE A 122 -6.11 1.24 22.74
CA ILE A 122 -5.16 0.18 22.39
C ILE A 122 -3.96 0.19 23.34
N ARG A 123 -3.48 1.37 23.72
CA ARG A 123 -2.29 1.53 24.56
C ARG A 123 -2.45 2.67 25.57
N SER A 124 -1.71 2.56 26.68
CA SER A 124 -1.57 3.65 27.64
C SER A 124 -0.67 4.77 27.12
N ALA A 125 -0.67 5.92 27.80
CA ALA A 125 0.24 7.03 27.52
C ALA A 125 1.73 6.61 27.57
N ASP A 126 2.09 5.65 28.44
CA ASP A 126 3.44 5.07 28.53
C ASP A 126 3.72 3.99 27.46
N LEU A 127 2.91 3.94 26.40
CA LEU A 127 3.02 2.98 25.30
C LEU A 127 3.02 1.53 25.78
N ARG A 128 2.14 1.18 26.73
CA ARG A 128 1.88 -0.22 27.12
C ARG A 128 0.60 -0.69 26.44
N ALA A 129 0.65 -1.85 25.79
CA ALA A 129 -0.54 -2.46 25.19
C ALA A 129 -1.59 -2.77 26.28
N LEU A 130 -2.82 -2.31 26.08
CA LEU A 130 -3.94 -2.52 27.00
C LEU A 130 -4.80 -3.72 26.60
N LEU A 131 -4.79 -4.08 25.31
CA LEU A 131 -5.61 -5.15 24.76
C LEU A 131 -4.75 -6.20 24.06
N THR A 132 -5.15 -7.47 24.19
CA THR A 132 -4.57 -8.58 23.43
C THR A 132 -5.06 -8.56 21.98
N LEU A 133 -4.37 -9.29 21.10
CA LEU A 133 -4.77 -9.43 19.71
C LEU A 133 -6.19 -9.99 19.58
N GLU A 134 -6.50 -11.02 20.37
CA GLU A 134 -7.82 -11.64 20.40
C GLU A 134 -8.92 -10.64 20.80
N GLN A 135 -8.72 -9.89 21.90
CA GLN A 135 -9.68 -8.89 22.36
C GLN A 135 -9.97 -7.84 21.28
N VAL A 136 -8.93 -7.40 20.57
CA VAL A 136 -9.01 -6.37 19.52
C VAL A 136 -9.75 -6.92 18.30
N GLN A 137 -9.43 -8.14 17.88
CA GLN A 137 -10.09 -8.81 16.76
C GLN A 137 -11.58 -9.05 17.06
N THR A 138 -11.93 -9.52 18.25
CA THR A 138 -13.32 -9.72 18.66
C THR A 138 -14.08 -8.40 18.74
N ARG A 139 -13.44 -7.32 19.23
CA ARG A 139 -14.10 -6.03 19.47
C ARG A 139 -14.33 -5.24 18.18
N TRP A 140 -13.35 -5.21 17.28
CA TRP A 140 -13.38 -4.29 16.13
C TRP A 140 -13.21 -4.97 14.77
N GLY A 141 -12.65 -6.17 14.71
CA GLY A 141 -12.44 -6.91 13.46
C GLY A 141 -11.73 -6.06 12.39
N GLU A 142 -12.25 -6.13 11.16
CA GLU A 142 -11.69 -5.43 9.99
C GLU A 142 -11.95 -3.91 9.95
N ARG A 143 -12.66 -3.36 10.95
CA ARG A 143 -12.80 -1.89 11.05
C ARG A 143 -11.56 -1.24 11.63
N LEU A 144 -10.77 -1.98 12.41
CA LEU A 144 -9.54 -1.44 12.98
C LEU A 144 -8.45 -1.43 11.94
N VAL A 145 -7.87 -0.25 11.72
CA VAL A 145 -6.72 -0.06 10.84
C VAL A 145 -5.57 0.61 11.56
N MET A 146 -4.36 0.21 11.19
CA MET A 146 -3.10 0.77 11.67
C MET A 146 -2.55 1.69 10.59
N VAL A 147 -2.14 2.90 11.00
CA VAL A 147 -1.59 3.91 10.09
C VAL A 147 -0.27 4.39 10.68
N ALA A 148 0.81 4.23 9.92
CA ALA A 148 2.10 4.79 10.30
C ALA A 148 2.11 6.32 10.14
N SER A 149 2.99 6.99 10.86
CA SER A 149 3.18 8.44 10.82
C SER A 149 3.48 8.91 9.40
N GLN A 150 3.21 10.20 9.12
CA GLN A 150 3.49 10.79 7.81
C GLN A 150 4.95 10.61 7.39
N GLU A 151 5.90 10.79 8.32
CA GLU A 151 7.33 10.62 8.06
C GLU A 151 7.66 9.17 7.70
N VAL A 152 7.19 8.20 8.49
CA VAL A 152 7.46 6.78 8.24
C VAL A 152 6.86 6.32 6.90
N ARG A 153 5.63 6.75 6.58
CA ARG A 153 5.02 6.50 5.27
C ARG A 153 5.83 7.13 4.15
N TYR A 154 6.21 8.39 4.28
CA TYR A 154 6.98 9.10 3.27
C TYR A 154 8.31 8.37 2.99
N ARG A 155 9.06 8.01 4.04
CA ARG A 155 10.30 7.24 3.94
C ARG A 155 10.11 5.89 3.28
N ALA A 156 9.07 5.15 3.62
CA ALA A 156 8.79 3.86 3.01
C ALA A 156 8.57 3.98 1.48
N LEU A 157 7.95 5.09 1.03
CA LEU A 157 7.64 5.30 -0.38
C LEU A 157 8.82 5.81 -1.22
N ILE A 158 9.63 6.74 -0.69
CA ILE A 158 10.80 7.26 -1.41
C ILE A 158 11.99 6.32 -1.38
N GLY A 159 12.00 5.37 -0.43
CA GLY A 159 13.07 4.41 -0.25
C GLY A 159 14.33 5.00 0.42
N PRO A 160 15.31 4.14 0.74
CA PRO A 160 16.49 4.54 1.53
C PRO A 160 17.39 5.57 0.82
N GLU A 161 17.40 5.57 -0.52
CA GLU A 161 18.17 6.52 -1.34
C GLU A 161 17.39 7.79 -1.68
N GLY A 162 16.10 7.87 -1.29
CA GLY A 162 15.24 8.99 -1.60
C GLY A 162 15.61 10.24 -0.80
N ASN A 163 15.37 11.42 -1.37
CA ASN A 163 15.56 12.68 -0.66
C ASN A 163 14.37 12.99 0.29
N PRO A 164 14.54 12.98 1.62
CA PRO A 164 13.49 13.35 2.57
C PRO A 164 12.89 14.75 2.37
N GLU A 165 13.71 15.70 1.96
CA GLU A 165 13.30 17.10 1.85
C GLU A 165 12.50 17.38 0.56
N LEU A 166 12.36 16.37 -0.31
CA LEU A 166 11.61 16.51 -1.54
C LEU A 166 10.13 16.74 -1.23
N LYS A 167 9.59 17.88 -1.65
CA LYS A 167 8.16 18.15 -1.53
C LYS A 167 7.40 17.59 -2.72
N LEU A 168 6.54 16.61 -2.46
CA LEU A 168 5.69 16.00 -3.48
C LEU A 168 4.30 16.64 -3.49
N PRO A 169 3.73 16.95 -4.67
CA PRO A 169 2.31 17.25 -4.78
C PRO A 169 1.47 16.07 -4.30
N ASP A 170 0.30 16.33 -3.73
CA ASP A 170 -0.58 15.29 -3.13
C ASP A 170 -0.87 14.14 -4.10
N LEU A 171 -1.15 14.46 -5.37
CA LEU A 171 -1.44 13.44 -6.37
C LEU A 171 -0.22 12.58 -6.73
N CYS A 172 0.99 13.14 -6.72
CA CYS A 172 2.22 12.37 -6.87
C CYS A 172 2.41 11.44 -5.67
N TYR A 173 2.18 11.94 -4.46
CA TYR A 173 2.28 11.15 -3.24
C TYR A 173 1.26 10.00 -3.21
N CYS A 174 0.01 10.24 -3.58
CA CYS A 174 -1.03 9.21 -3.69
C CYS A 174 -0.69 8.15 -4.76
N ILE A 175 -0.06 8.53 -5.87
CA ILE A 175 0.46 7.56 -6.86
C ILE A 175 1.53 6.69 -6.20
N LEU A 176 2.47 7.27 -5.43
CA LEU A 176 3.45 6.47 -4.70
C LEU A 176 2.80 5.54 -3.68
N GLU A 177 1.81 5.99 -2.90
CA GLU A 177 1.06 5.10 -2.00
C GLU A 177 0.40 3.94 -2.75
N ARG A 178 -0.15 4.20 -3.95
CA ARG A 178 -0.72 3.14 -4.78
C ARG A 178 0.34 2.14 -5.21
N LEU A 179 1.50 2.61 -5.66
CA LEU A 179 2.64 1.74 -6.01
C LEU A 179 3.20 0.99 -4.80
N GLY A 180 3.23 1.63 -3.62
CA GLY A 180 3.63 1.03 -2.35
C GLY A 180 2.76 -0.15 -1.97
N ARG A 181 1.44 -0.02 -2.10
CA ARG A 181 0.49 -1.14 -1.90
C ARG A 181 0.74 -2.30 -2.87
N ALA A 182 1.16 -2.01 -4.10
CA ALA A 182 1.44 -3.02 -5.12
C ALA A 182 2.78 -3.73 -4.92
N ARG A 183 3.74 -3.14 -4.19
CA ARG A 183 5.08 -3.71 -3.93
C ARG A 183 5.74 -4.18 -5.26
N TRP A 184 6.19 -5.44 -5.32
CA TRP A 184 6.82 -6.04 -6.52
C TRP A 184 5.86 -6.29 -7.69
N GLN A 185 4.55 -6.17 -7.48
CA GLN A 185 3.55 -6.37 -8.54
C GLN A 185 3.39 -5.14 -9.43
N GLY A 186 3.71 -3.95 -8.91
CA GLY A 186 3.58 -2.67 -9.60
C GLY A 186 2.16 -2.36 -10.07
N GLU A 187 2.02 -1.23 -10.76
CA GLU A 187 0.76 -0.84 -11.40
C GLU A 187 1.00 -0.44 -12.85
N LEU A 188 0.05 -0.79 -13.73
CA LEU A 188 0.13 -0.36 -15.12
C LEU A 188 -0.24 1.12 -15.22
N GLN A 189 0.54 1.88 -15.98
CA GLN A 189 0.23 3.28 -16.28
C GLN A 189 -1.18 3.44 -16.85
N ARG A 190 -1.61 2.48 -17.69
CA ARG A 190 -2.97 2.45 -18.22
C ARG A 190 -4.00 2.48 -17.08
N ASP A 191 -3.91 1.52 -16.17
CA ASP A 191 -4.89 1.34 -15.10
C ASP A 191 -4.84 2.50 -14.09
N LEU A 192 -3.66 3.08 -13.85
CA LEU A 192 -3.50 4.26 -13.02
C LEU A 192 -4.36 5.43 -13.54
N HIS A 193 -4.34 5.73 -14.84
CA HIS A 193 -5.08 6.87 -15.36
C HIS A 193 -6.53 6.55 -15.73
N THR A 194 -6.85 5.37 -16.27
CA THR A 194 -8.21 5.04 -16.71
C THR A 194 -9.12 4.59 -15.57
N ARG A 195 -8.59 3.80 -14.62
CA ARG A 195 -9.40 3.10 -13.62
C ARG A 195 -9.24 3.69 -12.23
N ILE A 196 -8.00 3.87 -11.79
CA ILE A 196 -7.66 4.18 -10.39
C ILE A 196 -7.87 5.68 -10.11
N PHE A 197 -7.13 6.54 -10.81
CA PHE A 197 -7.18 7.99 -10.59
C PHE A 197 -8.11 8.73 -11.54
N ARG A 198 -8.60 8.07 -12.61
CA ARG A 198 -9.55 8.61 -13.60
C ARG A 198 -9.11 10.00 -14.12
N MET A 199 -7.89 10.06 -14.64
CA MET A 199 -7.28 11.27 -15.19
C MET A 199 -6.89 11.07 -16.65
N ASP A 200 -6.69 12.17 -17.38
CA ASP A 200 -6.23 12.10 -18.77
C ASP A 200 -4.79 11.58 -18.86
N ALA A 201 -4.46 11.00 -20.02
CA ALA A 201 -3.15 10.41 -20.27
C ALA A 201 -2.01 11.44 -20.23
N GLY A 202 -2.26 12.70 -20.60
CA GLY A 202 -1.27 13.78 -20.57
C GLY A 202 -0.86 14.13 -19.14
N LYS A 203 -1.84 14.27 -18.24
CA LYS A 203 -1.61 14.49 -16.81
C LYS A 203 -0.88 13.31 -16.18
N MET A 204 -1.27 12.07 -16.47
CA MET A 204 -0.55 10.89 -15.97
C MET A 204 0.89 10.86 -16.47
N HIS A 205 1.14 11.18 -17.75
CA HIS A 205 2.48 11.26 -18.31
C HIS A 205 3.34 12.30 -17.58
N TYR A 206 2.79 13.49 -17.31
CA TYR A 206 3.46 14.55 -16.57
C TYR A 206 3.82 14.13 -15.14
N LEU A 207 2.86 13.59 -14.39
CA LEU A 207 3.08 13.11 -13.01
C LEU A 207 4.12 12.00 -12.96
N ARG A 208 4.04 11.02 -13.88
CA ARG A 208 5.04 9.95 -14.03
C ARG A 208 6.43 10.52 -14.30
N ARG A 209 6.58 11.42 -15.28
CA ARG A 209 7.89 12.04 -15.56
C ARG A 209 8.46 12.76 -14.33
N LYS A 210 7.61 13.40 -13.52
CA LYS A 210 8.06 14.05 -12.28
C LYS A 210 8.58 13.02 -11.28
N LEU A 211 7.88 11.92 -11.06
CA LEU A 211 8.30 10.84 -10.16
C LEU A 211 9.61 10.18 -10.63
N ASP A 212 9.71 9.90 -11.93
CA ASP A 212 10.87 9.28 -12.59
C ASP A 212 12.12 10.17 -12.50
N ARG A 213 11.99 11.47 -12.80
CA ARG A 213 13.10 12.45 -12.68
C ARG A 213 13.65 12.58 -11.26
N ASN A 214 12.82 12.32 -10.24
CA ASN A 214 13.25 12.32 -8.84
C ASN A 214 13.75 10.94 -8.38
N GLY A 215 13.84 9.96 -9.28
CA GLY A 215 14.31 8.61 -8.96
C GLY A 215 13.40 7.83 -8.02
N LEU A 216 12.09 8.13 -7.99
CA LEU A 216 11.15 7.52 -7.04
C LEU A 216 10.52 6.23 -7.59
N ILE A 217 10.47 6.09 -8.92
CA ILE A 217 9.85 4.97 -9.61
C ILE A 217 10.79 4.38 -10.66
N THR A 218 10.48 3.15 -11.08
CA THR A 218 11.06 2.53 -12.28
C THR A 218 9.97 2.24 -13.29
N LEU A 219 10.36 2.18 -14.57
CA LEU A 219 9.47 1.98 -15.71
C LEU A 219 9.92 0.73 -16.47
N GLN A 220 9.04 -0.26 -16.58
CA GLN A 220 9.28 -1.48 -17.35
C GLN A 220 8.25 -1.62 -18.47
N SER A 221 8.69 -2.07 -19.64
CA SER A 221 7.76 -2.40 -20.73
C SER A 221 6.90 -3.59 -20.32
N HIS A 222 5.59 -3.50 -20.55
CA HIS A 222 4.67 -4.60 -20.26
C HIS A 222 3.75 -4.82 -21.46
N VAL A 223 3.66 -6.08 -21.91
CA VAL A 223 2.81 -6.49 -23.03
C VAL A 223 1.84 -7.56 -22.55
N ALA A 224 0.55 -7.30 -22.75
CA ALA A 224 -0.51 -8.25 -22.47
C ALA A 224 -1.22 -8.66 -23.75
N ARG A 225 -1.62 -9.93 -23.86
CA ARG A 225 -2.50 -10.44 -24.92
C ARG A 225 -3.94 -10.40 -24.42
N LEU A 226 -4.79 -9.72 -25.18
CA LEU A 226 -6.22 -9.66 -24.94
C LEU A 226 -6.90 -10.98 -25.37
N PRO A 227 -8.10 -11.29 -24.84
CA PRO A 227 -8.89 -12.44 -25.31
C PRO A 227 -9.17 -12.42 -26.82
N SER A 228 -9.14 -11.24 -27.44
CA SER A 228 -9.26 -11.06 -28.89
C SER A 228 -8.00 -11.44 -29.68
N GLY A 229 -6.90 -11.81 -29.01
CA GLY A 229 -5.58 -12.07 -29.61
C GLY A 229 -4.73 -10.83 -29.85
N ALA A 230 -5.29 -9.63 -29.72
CA ALA A 230 -4.56 -8.38 -29.88
C ALA A 230 -3.54 -8.18 -28.74
N GLN A 231 -2.38 -7.61 -29.08
CA GLN A 231 -1.38 -7.21 -28.09
C GLN A 231 -1.66 -5.80 -27.58
N GLN A 232 -1.44 -5.61 -26.29
CA GLN A 232 -1.60 -4.34 -25.62
C GLN A 232 -0.34 -3.96 -24.87
N HIS A 233 0.22 -2.81 -25.22
CA HIS A 233 1.42 -2.27 -24.61
C HIS A 233 1.07 -1.28 -23.51
N SER A 234 1.79 -1.38 -22.39
CA SER A 234 1.72 -0.44 -21.28
C SER A 234 3.10 -0.35 -20.62
N LEU A 235 3.24 0.59 -19.68
CA LEU A 235 4.37 0.63 -18.77
C LEU A 235 3.92 0.10 -17.41
N LEU A 236 4.72 -0.78 -16.84
CA LEU A 236 4.65 -1.19 -15.45
C LEU A 236 5.47 -0.22 -14.62
N LEU A 237 4.81 0.41 -13.65
CA LEU A 237 5.43 1.32 -12.70
C LEU A 237 5.62 0.60 -11.38
N LEU A 238 6.81 0.74 -10.78
CA LEU A 238 7.11 0.27 -9.43
C LEU A 238 7.79 1.39 -8.64
N LEU A 239 7.69 1.39 -7.32
CA LEU A 239 8.62 2.16 -6.50
C LEU A 239 10.05 1.67 -6.77
N LYS A 240 11.03 2.58 -6.78
CA LYS A 240 12.43 2.22 -7.09
C LYS A 240 12.94 1.09 -6.20
N ARG A 241 12.58 1.09 -4.91
CA ARG A 241 12.98 0.05 -3.94
C ARG A 241 12.39 -1.35 -4.19
N PHE A 242 11.38 -1.47 -5.05
CA PHE A 242 10.77 -2.76 -5.43
C PHE A 242 11.10 -3.15 -6.87
N HIS A 243 12.04 -2.44 -7.50
CA HIS A 243 12.51 -2.80 -8.83
C HIS A 243 13.12 -4.21 -8.84
N VAL A 244 12.79 -4.96 -9.88
CA VAL A 244 13.35 -6.27 -10.16
C VAL A 244 13.61 -6.30 -11.66
N ASP A 245 14.83 -6.59 -12.08
CA ASP A 245 15.13 -6.87 -13.48
C ASP A 245 14.38 -8.14 -13.89
N ARG A 246 13.50 -8.01 -14.89
CA ARG A 246 12.59 -9.07 -15.35
C ARG A 246 12.76 -9.29 -16.85
#